data_AF-A0A915C341-F1
#
_entry.id   AF-A0A915C341-F1
#
_cell.length_a   1.000
_cell.length_b   1.000
_cell.length_c   1.000
_cell.angle_alpha   90.00
_cell.angle_beta   90.00
_cell.angle_gamma   90.00
#
_symmetry.space_group_name_H-M   'P 1'
#
loop_
_entity.id
_entity.type
_entity.pdbx_description
1 polymer ?
#
loop_
_entity_poly.entity_id
_entity_poly.type
_entity_poly.pdbx_seq_one_letter_code
_entity_poly.pdbx_strand_id
1 'polypeptide(L)'
;RMGGQTAEFIAAKRCVNYLLRDFDNETRELNAIRLKELKNLVKNHSNIIADLMDYLLKFVRQGNNDRRLAILLICDHFFQRSHLFRIELTNSLQDFLVYTAETDPLHHPLPSPKETSNTLKMEALKLMKIWHEKFSSAYPKLDRAYNFLRSSKAFDFERADAQLQNRLLVYCGLIAAIFISSPNSFPNLSKFW
;
A
#
# COMPACT_ATOMS: atom_id res chain seq x y z
N ARG A 1 -23.02 -7.73 10.83
CA ARG A 1 -23.81 -6.48 10.94
C ARG A 1 -24.68 -6.36 9.69
N MET A 2 -26.01 -6.42 9.81
CA MET A 2 -26.94 -6.11 8.72
C MET A 2 -27.49 -4.69 8.96
N GLY A 3 -26.72 -3.69 8.56
CA GLY A 3 -27.18 -2.31 8.43
C GLY A 3 -27.08 -1.96 6.96
N GLY A 4 -28.11 -1.32 6.40
CA GLY A 4 -28.09 -0.85 5.02
C GLY A 4 -26.81 -0.06 4.75
N GLN A 5 -26.12 -0.36 3.65
CA GLN A 5 -24.86 0.30 3.35
C GLN A 5 -25.12 1.78 3.12
N THR A 6 -24.35 2.64 3.80
CA THR A 6 -24.49 4.08 3.64
C THR A 6 -24.13 4.48 2.20
N ALA A 7 -24.67 5.60 1.71
CA ALA A 7 -24.42 6.06 0.36
C ALA A 7 -22.91 6.30 0.10
N GLU A 8 -22.21 6.75 1.13
CA GLU A 8 -20.76 7.01 1.13
C GLU A 8 -19.97 5.71 1.00
N PHE A 9 -20.38 4.66 1.72
CA PHE A 9 -19.73 3.36 1.58
C PHE A 9 -19.98 2.77 0.19
N ILE A 10 -21.18 2.92 -0.37
CA ILE A 10 -21.48 2.51 -1.74
C ILE A 10 -20.59 3.25 -2.75
N ALA A 11 -20.42 4.57 -2.58
CA ALA A 11 -19.53 5.38 -3.41
C ALA A 11 -18.05 4.96 -3.27
N ALA A 12 -17.60 4.67 -2.04
CA ALA A 12 -16.24 4.19 -1.79
C ALA A 12 -15.97 2.87 -2.50
N LYS A 13 -16.91 1.91 -2.43
CA LYS A 13 -16.81 0.66 -3.19
C LYS A 13 -16.73 0.90 -4.69
N ARG A 14 -17.52 1.83 -5.24
CA ARG A 14 -17.45 2.16 -6.68
C ARG A 14 -16.06 2.68 -7.07
N CYS A 15 -15.47 3.53 -6.25
CA CYS A 15 -14.10 4.01 -6.45
C CYS A 15 -13.10 2.86 -6.42
N VAL A 16 -13.17 1.98 -5.40
CA VAL A 16 -12.28 0.80 -5.30
C VAL A 16 -12.42 -0.10 -6.52
N ASN A 17 -13.64 -0.48 -6.92
CA ASN A 17 -13.82 -1.34 -8.09
C ASN A 17 -13.30 -0.72 -9.37
N TYR A 18 -13.47 0.59 -9.55
CA TYR A 18 -12.88 1.28 -10.69
C TYR A 18 -11.36 1.21 -10.63
N LEU A 19 -10.76 1.55 -9.49
CA LEU A 19 -9.31 1.50 -9.30
C LEU A 19 -8.76 0.11 -9.61
N LEU A 20 -9.43 -0.96 -9.18
CA LEU A 20 -9.00 -2.34 -9.47
C LEU A 20 -9.16 -2.74 -10.93
N ARG A 21 -10.15 -2.20 -11.64
CA ARG A 21 -10.39 -2.49 -13.06
C ARG A 21 -9.43 -1.73 -13.97
N ASP A 22 -9.11 -0.50 -13.59
CA ASP A 22 -8.25 0.43 -14.33
C ASP A 22 -6.77 0.28 -13.97
N PHE A 23 -6.44 -0.54 -12.96
CA PHE A 23 -5.07 -0.70 -12.50
C PHE A 23 -4.21 -1.39 -13.55
N ASP A 24 -3.15 -0.71 -13.93
CA ASP A 24 -2.10 -1.23 -14.80
C ASP A 24 -0.88 -1.63 -13.95
N ASN A 25 -0.51 -2.90 -14.05
CA ASN A 25 0.60 -3.48 -13.31
C ASN A 25 1.97 -3.01 -13.82
N GLU A 26 2.08 -2.52 -15.07
CA GLU A 26 3.33 -2.01 -15.62
C GLU A 26 3.68 -0.63 -15.04
N THR A 27 2.73 0.30 -15.10
CA THR A 27 2.90 1.65 -14.53
C THR A 27 2.82 1.66 -13.00
N ARG A 28 2.08 0.71 -12.41
CA ARG A 28 1.83 0.61 -10.97
C ARG A 28 1.14 1.86 -10.41
N GLU A 29 0.40 2.57 -11.26
CA GLU A 29 -0.28 3.80 -10.90
C GLU A 29 -1.77 3.54 -10.63
N LEU A 30 -2.28 4.20 -9.59
CA LEU A 30 -3.70 4.23 -9.30
C LEU A 30 -4.31 5.45 -9.99
N ASN A 31 -5.49 5.26 -10.60
CA ASN A 31 -6.22 6.37 -11.22
C ASN A 31 -6.37 7.56 -10.25
N ALA A 32 -5.70 8.67 -10.55
CA ALA A 32 -5.57 9.78 -9.63
C ALA A 32 -6.92 10.43 -9.29
N ILE A 33 -7.86 10.47 -10.25
CA ILE A 33 -9.19 11.05 -10.07
C ILE A 33 -9.99 10.20 -9.07
N ARG A 34 -10.03 8.89 -9.27
CA ARG A 34 -10.79 7.97 -8.39
C ARG A 34 -10.13 7.80 -7.03
N LEU A 35 -8.81 7.83 -6.96
CA LEU A 35 -8.11 7.82 -5.68
C LEU A 35 -8.40 9.09 -4.87
N LYS A 36 -8.44 10.26 -5.52
CA LYS A 36 -8.81 11.52 -4.87
C LYS A 36 -10.26 11.50 -4.37
N GLU A 37 -11.18 10.94 -5.14
CA GLU A 37 -12.58 10.76 -4.74
C GLU A 37 -12.70 9.84 -3.52
N LEU A 38 -12.08 8.66 -3.55
CA LEU A 38 -12.04 7.72 -2.44
C LEU A 38 -11.43 8.36 -1.18
N LYS A 39 -10.34 9.12 -1.35
CA LYS A 39 -9.71 9.86 -0.25
C LYS A 39 -10.66 10.85 0.40
N ASN A 40 -11.41 11.62 -0.40
CA ASN A 40 -12.35 12.59 0.13
C ASN A 40 -13.49 11.92 0.90
N LEU A 41 -13.99 10.79 0.41
CA LEU A 41 -15.00 9.98 1.11
C LEU A 41 -14.47 9.50 2.47
N VAL A 42 -13.29 8.88 2.50
CA VAL A 42 -12.68 8.39 3.74
C VAL A 42 -12.37 9.52 4.73
N LYS A 43 -11.92 10.68 4.22
CA LYS A 43 -11.62 11.86 5.05
C LYS A 43 -12.87 12.42 5.72
N ASN A 44 -13.97 12.51 4.98
CA ASN A 44 -15.20 13.14 5.47
C ASN A 44 -16.10 12.17 6.25
N HIS A 45 -15.89 10.86 6.09
CA HIS A 45 -16.73 9.81 6.67
C HIS A 45 -15.87 8.73 7.31
N SER A 46 -15.25 9.03 8.45
CA SER A 46 -14.36 8.07 9.14
C SER A 46 -15.07 6.78 9.56
N ASN A 47 -16.39 6.81 9.73
CA ASN A 47 -17.22 5.65 10.08
C ASN A 47 -17.21 4.55 9.02
N ILE A 48 -16.86 4.85 7.75
CA ILE A 48 -16.78 3.83 6.70
C ILE A 48 -15.44 3.09 6.66
N ILE A 49 -14.44 3.49 7.46
CA ILE A 49 -13.07 2.95 7.39
C ILE A 49 -13.03 1.45 7.72
N ALA A 50 -13.71 1.02 8.77
CA ALA A 50 -13.73 -0.39 9.16
C ALA A 50 -14.37 -1.26 8.06
N ASP A 51 -15.54 -0.86 7.56
CA ASP A 51 -16.23 -1.57 6.47
C ASP A 51 -15.41 -1.54 5.16
N LEU A 52 -14.69 -0.45 4.90
CA LEU A 52 -13.77 -0.34 3.76
C LEU A 52 -12.59 -1.28 3.93
N MET A 53 -12.00 -1.41 5.12
CA MET A 53 -10.91 -2.33 5.35
C MET A 53 -11.35 -3.79 5.13
N ASP A 54 -12.50 -4.17 5.68
CA ASP A 54 -13.11 -5.48 5.44
C ASP A 54 -13.37 -5.72 3.94
N TYR A 55 -13.79 -4.68 3.22
CA TYR A 55 -14.02 -4.75 1.78
C TYR A 55 -12.72 -4.94 0.98
N LEU A 56 -11.66 -4.21 1.33
CA LEU A 56 -10.34 -4.33 0.69
C LEU A 56 -9.74 -5.72 0.95
N LEU A 57 -9.84 -6.25 2.17
CA LEU A 57 -9.34 -7.59 2.52
C LEU A 57 -9.98 -8.71 1.69
N LYS A 58 -11.26 -8.58 1.30
CA LYS A 58 -11.91 -9.55 0.39
C LYS A 58 -11.16 -9.67 -0.93
N PHE A 59 -10.69 -8.56 -1.49
CA PHE A 59 -9.91 -8.57 -2.73
C PHE A 59 -8.50 -9.10 -2.54
N VAL A 60 -7.88 -8.88 -1.38
CA VAL A 60 -6.55 -9.46 -1.13
C VAL A 60 -6.65 -10.99 -1.05
N ARG A 61 -7.69 -11.51 -0.37
CA ARG A 61 -7.94 -12.96 -0.22
C ARG A 61 -8.29 -13.67 -1.53
N GLN A 62 -9.06 -13.02 -2.41
CA GLN A 62 -9.64 -13.66 -3.60
C GLN A 62 -9.07 -13.14 -4.94
N GLY A 63 -8.23 -12.12 -4.91
CA GLY A 63 -7.70 -11.48 -6.11
C GLY A 63 -6.48 -12.20 -6.71
N ASN A 64 -6.18 -11.85 -7.96
CA ASN A 64 -4.89 -12.14 -8.59
C ASN A 64 -3.80 -11.17 -8.07
N ASN A 65 -2.55 -11.36 -8.49
CA ASN A 65 -1.44 -10.53 -8.01
C ASN A 65 -1.63 -9.04 -8.30
N ASP A 66 -2.17 -8.68 -9.47
CA ASP A 66 -2.36 -7.27 -9.87
C ASP A 66 -3.40 -6.58 -8.99
N ARG A 67 -4.53 -7.25 -8.71
CA ARG A 67 -5.54 -6.74 -7.78
C ARG A 67 -4.98 -6.63 -6.37
N ARG A 68 -4.21 -7.62 -5.91
CA ARG A 68 -3.54 -7.56 -4.59
C ARG A 68 -2.56 -6.39 -4.53
N LEU A 69 -1.83 -6.12 -5.60
CA LEU A 69 -0.90 -4.98 -5.69
C LEU A 69 -1.65 -3.65 -5.67
N ALA A 70 -2.73 -3.52 -6.43
CA ALA A 70 -3.58 -2.34 -6.41
C ALA A 70 -4.13 -2.05 -5.01
N ILE A 71 -4.63 -3.09 -4.31
CA ILE A 71 -5.09 -2.97 -2.92
C ILE A 71 -3.94 -2.57 -1.99
N LEU A 72 -2.76 -3.17 -2.15
CA LEU A 72 -1.58 -2.82 -1.36
C LEU A 72 -1.21 -1.33 -1.50
N LEU A 73 -1.26 -0.79 -2.71
CA LEU A 73 -1.00 0.64 -2.98
C LEU A 73 -2.11 1.55 -2.44
N ILE A 74 -3.39 1.13 -2.52
CA ILE A 74 -4.51 1.83 -1.89
C ILE A 74 -4.30 1.87 -0.37
N CYS A 75 -3.94 0.73 0.23
CA CYS A 75 -3.65 0.62 1.66
C CYS A 75 -2.50 1.55 2.05
N ASP A 76 -1.38 1.58 1.30
CA ASP A 76 -0.29 2.53 1.59
C ASP A 76 -0.78 3.98 1.56
N HIS A 77 -1.55 4.38 0.55
CA HIS A 77 -2.06 5.74 0.45
C HIS A 77 -2.78 6.20 1.72
N PHE A 78 -3.64 5.34 2.28
CA PHE A 78 -4.40 5.62 3.49
C PHE A 78 -3.57 5.43 4.77
N PHE A 79 -2.71 4.41 4.82
CA PHE A 79 -1.85 4.13 5.96
C PHE A 79 -0.94 5.30 6.27
N GLN A 80 -0.40 5.98 5.26
CA GLN A 80 0.45 7.16 5.44
C GLN A 80 -0.29 8.36 6.06
N ARG A 81 -1.63 8.43 5.92
CA ARG A 81 -2.41 9.66 6.19
C ARG A 81 -3.47 9.55 7.27
N SER A 82 -3.98 8.35 7.56
CA SER A 82 -5.13 8.16 8.47
C SER A 82 -4.76 7.26 9.64
N HIS A 83 -4.82 7.82 10.86
CA HIS A 83 -4.60 7.06 12.10
C HIS A 83 -5.60 5.92 12.29
N LEU A 84 -6.89 6.17 12.02
CA LEU A 84 -7.94 5.15 12.12
C LEU A 84 -7.70 4.02 11.12
N PHE A 85 -7.28 4.35 9.89
CA PHE A 85 -6.95 3.32 8.89
C PHE A 85 -5.75 2.47 9.33
N ARG A 86 -4.72 3.08 9.93
CA ARG A 86 -3.58 2.34 10.50
C ARG A 86 -4.03 1.38 11.59
N ILE A 87 -4.94 1.77 12.47
CA ILE A 87 -5.50 0.86 13.50
C ILE A 87 -6.17 -0.34 12.81
N GLU A 88 -7.07 -0.10 11.87
CA GLU A 88 -7.79 -1.19 11.19
C GLU A 88 -6.86 -2.13 10.42
N LEU A 89 -5.89 -1.60 9.66
CA LEU A 89 -4.94 -2.43 8.92
C LEU A 89 -4.01 -3.19 9.87
N THR A 90 -3.49 -2.57 10.93
CA THR A 90 -2.60 -3.24 11.89
C THR A 90 -3.30 -4.35 12.67
N ASN A 91 -4.61 -4.24 12.88
CA ASN A 91 -5.42 -5.31 13.48
C ASN A 91 -5.54 -6.53 12.56
N SER A 92 -5.53 -6.33 11.25
CA SER A 92 -5.67 -7.39 10.23
C SER A 92 -4.35 -7.71 9.52
N LEU A 93 -3.21 -7.23 10.05
CA LEU A 93 -1.94 -7.23 9.34
C LEU A 93 -1.41 -8.62 9.04
N GLN A 94 -1.61 -9.58 9.96
CA GLN A 94 -1.20 -10.96 9.75
C GLN A 94 -1.92 -11.57 8.53
N ASP A 95 -3.24 -11.44 8.48
CA ASP A 95 -4.06 -11.91 7.35
C ASP A 95 -3.68 -11.17 6.06
N PHE A 96 -3.47 -9.85 6.12
CA PHE A 96 -3.05 -9.06 4.97
C PHE A 96 -1.69 -9.53 4.39
N LEU A 97 -0.72 -9.87 5.25
CA LEU A 97 0.60 -10.33 4.84
C LEU A 97 0.61 -11.75 4.26
N VAL A 98 -0.32 -12.62 4.67
CA VAL A 98 -0.50 -13.94 4.06
C VAL A 98 -0.70 -13.81 2.55
N TYR A 99 -1.53 -12.86 2.12
CA TYR A 99 -1.88 -12.72 0.71
C TYR A 99 -1.05 -11.70 -0.07
N THR A 100 -0.21 -10.89 0.59
CA THR A 100 0.66 -9.89 -0.08
C THR A 100 2.14 -10.22 -0.01
N ALA A 101 2.61 -10.81 1.08
CA ALA A 101 4.00 -11.22 1.27
C ALA A 101 4.20 -12.75 1.19
N GLU A 102 3.12 -13.54 1.16
CA GLU A 102 3.16 -15.01 1.20
C GLU A 102 3.79 -15.55 2.48
N THR A 103 3.32 -15.08 3.63
CA THR A 103 3.84 -15.52 4.94
C THR A 103 3.46 -16.97 5.30
N ASP A 104 2.49 -17.56 4.58
CA ASP A 104 2.11 -18.96 4.70
C ASP A 104 2.03 -19.62 3.30
N PRO A 105 3.18 -19.94 2.68
CA PRO A 105 3.22 -20.49 1.32
C PRO A 105 2.64 -21.90 1.22
N LEU A 106 2.54 -22.64 2.35
CA LEU A 106 2.04 -24.01 2.36
C LEU A 106 0.52 -24.04 2.17
N HIS A 107 -0.21 -23.16 2.85
CA HIS A 107 -1.67 -23.11 2.78
C HIS A 107 -2.18 -22.01 1.83
N HIS A 108 -1.39 -20.96 1.63
CA HIS A 108 -1.79 -19.75 0.91
C HIS A 108 -0.69 -19.24 -0.05
N PRO A 109 -0.26 -20.05 -1.03
CA PRO A 109 0.70 -19.60 -2.03
C PRO A 109 0.12 -18.45 -2.88
N LEU A 110 0.97 -17.53 -3.32
CA LEU A 110 0.57 -16.50 -4.28
C LEU A 110 0.27 -17.15 -5.64
N PRO A 111 -0.73 -16.65 -6.37
CA PRO A 111 -1.06 -17.17 -7.69
C PRO A 111 0.09 -16.92 -8.68
N SER A 112 0.17 -17.72 -9.73
CA SER A 112 1.05 -17.49 -10.88
C SER A 112 0.65 -16.23 -11.67
N PRO A 113 1.55 -15.63 -12.48
CA PRO A 113 2.96 -16.00 -12.70
C PRO A 113 3.90 -15.53 -11.60
N LYS A 114 5.02 -16.24 -11.41
CA LYS A 114 6.02 -15.96 -10.35
C LYS A 114 6.56 -14.53 -10.40
N GLU A 115 6.65 -13.93 -11.58
CA GLU A 115 7.12 -12.56 -11.76
C GLU A 115 6.20 -11.55 -11.07
N THR A 116 4.89 -11.65 -11.26
CA THR A 116 3.93 -10.75 -10.60
C THR A 116 3.83 -11.05 -9.11
N SER A 117 3.94 -12.32 -8.70
CA SER A 117 4.02 -12.70 -7.28
C SER A 117 5.24 -12.07 -6.61
N ASN A 118 6.41 -12.14 -7.25
CA ASN A 118 7.65 -11.57 -6.73
C ASN A 118 7.56 -10.04 -6.64
N THR A 119 6.99 -9.38 -7.65
CA THR A 119 6.76 -7.93 -7.61
C THR A 119 5.86 -7.54 -6.44
N LEU A 120 4.77 -8.27 -6.23
CA LEU A 120 3.86 -8.06 -5.10
C LEU A 120 4.58 -8.22 -3.75
N LYS A 121 5.33 -9.32 -3.55
CA LYS A 121 6.11 -9.55 -2.34
C LYS A 121 7.12 -8.44 -2.09
N MET A 122 7.89 -8.07 -3.11
CA MET A 122 8.90 -7.02 -2.98
C MET A 122 8.26 -5.69 -2.60
N GLU A 123 7.12 -5.32 -3.18
CA GLU A 123 6.45 -4.08 -2.78
C GLU A 123 5.90 -4.16 -1.35
N ALA A 124 5.35 -5.31 -0.94
CA ALA A 124 4.87 -5.51 0.41
C ALA A 124 6.01 -5.33 1.43
N LEU A 125 7.18 -5.91 1.20
CA LEU A 125 8.35 -5.75 2.08
C LEU A 125 8.83 -4.30 2.16
N LYS A 126 8.88 -3.59 1.03
CA LYS A 126 9.25 -2.17 0.99
C LYS A 126 8.29 -1.30 1.80
N LEU A 127 6.99 -1.51 1.63
CA LEU A 127 5.97 -0.76 2.36
C LEU A 127 5.99 -1.09 3.84
N MET A 128 6.21 -2.36 4.21
CA MET A 128 6.40 -2.76 5.60
C MET A 128 7.57 -2.03 6.26
N LYS A 129 8.70 -1.86 5.56
CA LYS A 129 9.83 -1.06 6.04
C LYS A 129 9.46 0.42 6.21
N ILE A 130 8.87 1.04 5.19
CA ILE A 130 8.45 2.44 5.24
C ILE A 130 7.46 2.69 6.39
N TRP A 131 6.49 1.79 6.58
CA TRP A 131 5.52 1.89 7.65
C TRP A 131 6.19 1.70 9.01
N HIS A 132 7.10 0.74 9.14
CA HIS A 132 7.86 0.49 10.38
C HIS A 132 8.67 1.71 10.79
N GLU A 133 9.47 2.27 9.88
CA GLU A 133 10.32 3.45 10.14
C GLU A 133 9.50 4.65 10.64
N LYS A 134 8.29 4.85 10.09
CA LYS A 134 7.46 6.01 10.43
C LYS A 134 6.56 5.81 11.65
N PHE A 135 6.08 4.59 11.87
CA PHE A 135 4.93 4.37 12.74
C PHE A 135 5.14 3.28 13.81
N SER A 136 6.21 2.48 13.76
CA SER A 136 6.43 1.35 14.69
C SER A 136 6.25 1.69 16.17
N SER A 137 6.73 2.85 16.61
CA SER A 137 6.62 3.32 18.00
C SER A 137 5.19 3.41 18.53
N ALA A 138 4.22 3.75 17.66
CA ALA A 138 2.81 3.90 18.01
C ALA A 138 1.98 2.63 17.74
N TYR A 139 2.52 1.66 17.00
CA TYR A 139 1.79 0.46 16.59
C TYR A 139 2.61 -0.82 16.86
N PRO A 140 2.55 -1.38 18.08
CA PRO A 140 3.33 -2.57 18.45
C PRO A 140 3.07 -3.81 17.56
N LYS A 141 1.86 -3.94 16.99
CA LYS A 141 1.55 -5.01 16.03
C LYS A 141 2.35 -4.88 14.73
N LEU A 142 2.55 -3.64 14.26
CA LEU A 142 3.38 -3.35 13.09
C LEU A 142 4.85 -3.68 13.38
N ASP A 143 5.35 -3.27 14.54
CA ASP A 143 6.73 -3.57 14.96
C ASP A 143 7.00 -5.08 14.99
N ARG A 144 6.13 -5.85 15.66
CA ARG A 144 6.25 -7.32 15.72
C ARG A 144 6.20 -7.96 14.34
N ALA A 145 5.26 -7.54 13.49
CA ALA A 145 5.12 -8.09 12.15
C ALA A 145 6.37 -7.81 11.29
N TYR A 146 6.90 -6.59 11.34
CA TYR A 146 8.13 -6.24 10.64
C TYR A 146 9.33 -7.04 11.13
N ASN A 147 9.53 -7.16 12.45
CA ASN A 147 10.64 -7.92 13.03
C ASN A 147 10.55 -9.42 12.70
N PHE A 148 9.34 -9.98 12.66
CA PHE A 148 9.11 -11.34 12.17
C PHE A 148 9.54 -11.50 10.71
N LEU A 149 9.10 -10.60 9.81
CA LEU A 149 9.50 -10.65 8.41
C LEU A 149 11.03 -10.51 8.26
N ARG A 150 11.64 -9.54 8.96
CA ARG A 150 13.06 -9.22 8.82
C ARG A 150 14.00 -10.31 9.33
N SER A 151 13.57 -11.07 10.33
CA SER A 151 14.33 -12.19 10.92
C SER A 151 14.24 -13.48 10.10
N SER A 152 13.24 -13.61 9.22
CA SER A 152 13.07 -14.78 8.38
C SER A 152 13.90 -14.70 7.10
N LYS A 153 14.67 -15.76 6.82
CA LYS A 153 15.43 -15.92 5.57
C LYS A 153 14.55 -16.11 4.33
N ALA A 154 13.24 -16.31 4.51
CA ALA A 154 12.29 -16.44 3.41
C ALA A 154 12.01 -15.11 2.71
N PHE A 155 12.36 -13.97 3.32
CA PHE A 155 12.10 -12.64 2.78
C PHE A 155 13.40 -11.91 2.45
N ASP A 156 13.50 -11.46 1.19
CA ASP A 156 14.69 -10.79 0.65
C ASP A 156 14.66 -9.27 0.96
N PHE A 157 14.93 -8.93 2.22
CA PHE A 157 14.99 -7.55 2.67
C PHE A 157 16.19 -6.78 2.10
N GLU A 158 17.30 -7.46 1.80
CA GLU A 158 18.48 -6.83 1.20
C GLU A 158 18.14 -6.28 -0.19
N ARG A 159 17.45 -7.08 -1.01
CA ARG A 159 16.95 -6.61 -2.30
C ARG A 159 15.91 -5.52 -2.17
N ALA A 160 15.03 -5.60 -1.16
CA ALA A 160 13.99 -4.58 -0.94
C ALA A 160 14.64 -3.23 -0.64
N ASP A 161 15.66 -3.23 0.21
CA ASP A 161 16.45 -2.08 0.61
C ASP A 161 17.19 -1.45 -0.57
N ALA A 162 17.89 -2.28 -1.36
CA ALA A 162 18.58 -1.81 -2.56
C ALA A 162 17.63 -1.14 -3.57
N GLN A 163 16.44 -1.72 -3.79
CA GLN A 163 15.45 -1.14 -4.69
C GLN A 163 14.83 0.16 -4.15
N LEU A 164 14.65 0.30 -2.84
CA LEU A 164 14.21 1.56 -2.23
C LEU A 164 15.25 2.66 -2.37
N GLN A 165 16.52 2.35 -2.11
CA GLN A 165 17.63 3.28 -2.31
C GLN A 165 17.71 3.74 -3.77
N ASN A 166 17.61 2.81 -4.73
CA ASN A 166 17.60 3.15 -6.16
C ASN A 166 16.42 4.05 -6.53
N ARG A 167 15.23 3.81 -5.98
CA ARG A 167 14.08 4.68 -6.22
C ARG A 167 14.36 6.11 -5.74
N LEU A 168 14.92 6.27 -4.55
CA LEU A 168 15.29 7.58 -4.00
C LEU A 168 16.39 8.26 -4.81
N LEU A 169 17.41 7.50 -5.25
CA LEU A 169 18.49 8.02 -6.10
C LEU A 169 17.99 8.47 -7.47
N VAL A 170 17.04 7.77 -8.07
CA VAL A 170 16.38 8.21 -9.32
C VAL A 170 15.62 9.51 -9.11
N TYR A 171 14.89 9.66 -8.00
CA TYR A 171 14.22 10.92 -7.67
C TYR A 171 15.22 12.05 -7.41
N CYS A 172 16.30 11.81 -6.66
CA CYS A 172 17.36 12.80 -6.44
C CYS A 172 18.09 13.17 -7.75
N GLY A 173 18.33 12.20 -8.63
CA GLY A 173 18.95 12.40 -9.95
C GLY A 173 18.05 13.16 -10.92
N LEU A 174 16.75 12.88 -10.94
CA LEU A 174 15.76 13.66 -11.70
C LEU A 174 15.65 15.09 -11.19
N ILE A 175 15.64 15.27 -9.86
CA ILE A 175 15.69 16.60 -9.25
C ILE A 175 16.98 17.32 -9.66
N ALA A 176 18.14 16.67 -9.56
CA ALA A 176 19.43 17.25 -9.99
C ALA A 176 19.45 17.61 -11.49
N ALA A 177 18.88 16.78 -12.36
CA ALA A 177 18.77 17.05 -13.80
C ALA A 177 17.84 18.24 -14.11
N ILE A 178 16.74 18.39 -13.35
CA ILE A 178 15.88 19.59 -13.40
C ILE A 178 16.66 20.83 -12.94
N PHE A 179 17.47 20.72 -11.88
CA PHE A 179 18.32 21.81 -11.38
C PHE A 179 19.38 22.26 -12.40
N ILE A 180 20.00 21.34 -13.14
CA ILE A 180 20.99 21.66 -14.19
C ILE A 180 20.31 22.34 -15.39
N SER A 181 19.06 21.98 -15.70
CA SER A 181 18.35 22.44 -16.90
C SER A 181 17.57 23.76 -16.70
N SER A 182 17.31 24.19 -15.46
CA SER A 182 16.61 25.45 -15.16
C SER A 182 17.02 26.05 -13.80
N PRO A 183 18.14 26.81 -13.75
CA PRO A 183 18.73 27.30 -12.49
C PRO A 183 17.86 28.29 -11.68
N ASN A 184 16.80 28.85 -12.29
CA ASN A 184 15.98 29.90 -11.70
C ASN A 184 14.57 29.44 -11.27
N SER A 185 14.26 28.16 -11.38
CA SER A 185 12.95 27.62 -10.99
C SER A 185 13.03 26.99 -9.61
N PHE A 186 12.91 27.78 -8.54
CA PHE A 186 12.86 27.26 -7.18
C PHE A 186 11.42 26.85 -6.79
N PRO A 187 11.06 25.56 -6.70
CA PRO A 187 9.92 25.14 -5.89
C PRO A 187 10.34 25.06 -4.42
N ASN A 188 9.52 25.62 -3.54
CA ASN A 188 9.73 25.59 -2.10
C ASN A 188 9.75 24.14 -1.58
N LEU A 189 10.93 23.67 -1.19
CA LEU A 189 11.20 22.29 -0.74
C LEU A 189 10.54 21.93 0.61
N SER A 190 9.91 22.90 1.29
CA SER A 190 9.13 22.63 2.52
C SER A 190 7.83 21.85 2.29
N LYS A 191 7.44 21.62 1.02
CA LYS A 191 6.22 20.84 0.67
C LYS A 191 6.45 19.34 0.49
N PHE A 192 7.69 18.86 0.63
CA PHE A 192 8.05 17.45 0.40
C PHE A 192 8.45 16.68 1.68
N TRP A 193 8.25 17.27 2.87
CA TRP A 193 8.32 16.58 4.16
C TRP A 193 6.95 16.60 4.84
#